data_AF-A0A211ZQR5-F1
#
_entry.id   AF-A0A211ZQR5-F1
#
_cell.length_a   1.000
_cell.length_b   1.000
_cell.length_c   1.000
_cell.angle_alpha   90.00
_cell.angle_beta   90.00
_cell.angle_gamma   90.00
#
_symmetry.space_group_name_H-M   'P 1'
#
loop_
_entity.id
_entity.type
_entity.pdbx_description
1 polymer ?
#
loop_
_entity_poly.entity_id
_entity_poly.type
_entity_poly.pdbx_seq_one_letter_code
_entity_poly.pdbx_strand_id
1 'polypeptide(L)'
;MVDGHGGRRPGAGRKPGSTTAKTREIADKALENGLTPLEYMLSVLRDDGLDHEVRMDAAKAAAPFIHPRLAAVEHSGEMTFKHEDALSDLE
;
A
#
# COMPACT_ATOMS: atom_id res chain seq x y z
N MET A 1 -39.87 -18.60 4.61
CA MET A 1 -38.64 -17.89 5.05
C MET A 1 -37.70 -17.90 3.86
N VAL A 2 -37.28 -16.73 3.39
CA VAL A 2 -36.38 -16.63 2.23
C VAL A 2 -35.00 -16.35 2.80
N ASP A 3 -34.15 -17.37 2.80
CA ASP A 3 -32.79 -17.30 3.32
C ASP A 3 -31.92 -16.43 2.39
N GLY A 4 -31.92 -15.12 2.65
CA GLY A 4 -31.23 -14.09 1.88
C GLY A 4 -29.71 -14.12 2.08
N HIS A 5 -29.05 -15.15 1.55
CA HIS A 5 -27.59 -15.27 1.50
C HIS A 5 -27.06 -14.60 0.22
N GLY A 6 -26.93 -13.26 0.21
CA GLY A 6 -26.30 -12.60 -0.95
C GLY A 6 -26.50 -11.09 -1.15
N GLY A 7 -26.93 -10.34 -0.13
CA GLY A 7 -27.10 -8.89 -0.23
C GLY A 7 -25.97 -8.10 0.43
N ARG A 8 -25.74 -6.85 -0.04
CA ARG A 8 -24.86 -5.88 0.64
C ARG A 8 -25.37 -5.64 2.07
N ARG A 9 -24.57 -5.97 3.07
CA ARG A 9 -24.79 -5.64 4.49
C ARG A 9 -23.66 -4.72 4.97
N PRO A 10 -23.87 -3.88 5.99
CA PRO A 10 -22.77 -3.13 6.62
C PRO A 10 -21.64 -4.08 7.03
N GLY A 11 -20.42 -3.84 6.53
CA GLY A 11 -19.27 -4.72 6.75
C GLY A 11 -19.23 -6.01 5.93
N ALA A 12 -20.22 -6.26 5.06
CA ALA A 12 -20.17 -7.38 4.12
C ALA A 12 -19.31 -7.07 2.90
N GLY A 13 -18.76 -8.14 2.32
CA GLY A 13 -17.79 -8.06 1.24
C GLY A 13 -16.37 -8.09 1.76
N ARG A 14 -15.44 -7.86 0.85
CA ARG A 14 -14.03 -8.01 1.12
C ARG A 14 -13.44 -6.73 1.69
N LYS A 15 -12.60 -6.83 2.73
CA LYS A 15 -11.90 -5.69 3.30
C LYS A 15 -11.09 -4.96 2.20
N PRO A 16 -11.16 -3.62 2.12
CA PRO A 16 -10.35 -2.85 1.18
C PRO A 16 -8.86 -3.14 1.43
N GLY A 17 -8.09 -3.34 0.35
CA GLY A 17 -6.65 -3.64 0.44
C GLY A 17 -6.29 -5.09 0.78
N SER A 18 -7.25 -6.00 0.94
CA SER A 18 -6.95 -7.44 1.04
C SER A 18 -6.19 -7.89 -0.22
N THR A 19 -5.12 -8.68 -0.06
CA THR A 19 -4.45 -9.39 -1.16
C THR A 19 -5.32 -10.56 -1.62
N THR A 20 -5.58 -10.67 -2.92
CA THR A 20 -6.39 -11.78 -3.46
C THR A 20 -5.52 -13.02 -3.45
N ALA A 21 -6.10 -14.21 -3.31
CA ALA A 21 -5.34 -15.46 -3.45
C ALA A 21 -4.45 -15.44 -4.71
N LYS A 22 -5.01 -14.98 -5.84
CA LYS A 22 -4.31 -14.81 -7.12
C LYS A 22 -3.11 -13.84 -7.06
N THR A 23 -3.23 -12.69 -6.38
CA THR A 23 -2.12 -11.73 -6.31
C THR A 23 -0.98 -12.22 -5.42
N ARG A 24 -1.31 -13.00 -4.38
CA ARG A 24 -0.30 -13.64 -3.54
C ARG A 24 0.40 -14.76 -4.28
N GLU A 25 -0.35 -15.64 -4.94
CA GLU A 25 0.20 -16.74 -5.74
C GLU A 25 1.16 -16.25 -6.84
N ILE A 26 0.85 -15.15 -7.52
CA ILE A 26 1.75 -14.56 -8.53
C ILE A 26 3.04 -14.04 -7.88
N ALA A 27 2.93 -13.38 -6.71
CA ALA A 27 4.11 -12.90 -5.98
C ALA A 27 4.98 -14.07 -5.49
N ASP A 28 4.35 -15.12 -4.95
CA ASP A 28 5.05 -16.31 -4.47
C ASP A 28 5.76 -17.04 -5.63
N LYS A 29 5.09 -17.20 -6.78
CA LYS A 29 5.71 -17.76 -7.99
C LYS A 29 6.87 -16.90 -8.51
N ALA A 30 6.76 -15.58 -8.46
CA ALA A 30 7.86 -14.70 -8.87
C ALA A 30 9.07 -14.81 -7.93
N LEU A 31 8.82 -14.98 -6.62
CA LEU A 31 9.85 -15.24 -5.62
C LEU A 31 10.52 -16.61 -5.81
N GLU A 32 9.74 -17.66 -6.09
CA GLU A 32 10.26 -19.01 -6.36
C GLU A 32 11.13 -19.07 -7.61
N ASN A 33 10.75 -18.33 -8.66
CA ASN A 33 11.52 -18.23 -9.90
C ASN A 33 12.77 -17.33 -9.77
N GLY A 34 12.99 -16.71 -8.61
CA GLY A 34 14.18 -15.92 -8.29
C GLY A 34 14.32 -14.61 -9.05
N LEU A 35 13.26 -14.13 -9.70
CA LEU A 35 13.26 -12.85 -10.39
C LEU A 35 11.91 -12.15 -10.20
N THR A 36 11.86 -11.33 -9.15
CA THR A 36 10.75 -10.42 -8.91
C THR A 36 10.80 -9.23 -9.87
N PRO A 37 9.67 -8.53 -10.10
CA PRO A 37 9.67 -7.31 -10.90
C PRO A 37 10.65 -6.24 -10.38
N LEU A 38 10.83 -6.15 -9.06
CA LEU A 38 11.79 -5.22 -8.45
C LEU A 38 13.23 -5.61 -8.78
N GLU A 39 13.58 -6.90 -8.68
CA GLU A 39 14.91 -7.40 -9.00
C GLU A 39 15.26 -7.19 -10.48
N TYR A 40 14.30 -7.37 -11.38
CA TYR A 40 14.47 -7.06 -12.79
C TYR A 40 14.74 -5.55 -13.03
N MET A 41 13.96 -4.67 -12.40
CA MET A 41 14.22 -3.22 -12.53
C MET A 41 15.60 -2.84 -11.97
N LEU A 42 16.03 -3.49 -10.88
CA LEU A 42 17.36 -3.29 -10.29
C LEU A 42 18.49 -3.83 -11.17
N SER A 43 18.28 -4.93 -11.89
CA SER A 43 19.29 -5.45 -12.82
C SER A 43 19.47 -4.50 -14.01
N VAL A 44 18.37 -4.00 -14.59
CA VAL A 44 18.39 -2.99 -15.67
C VAL A 44 19.07 -1.70 -15.22
N LEU A 45 18.79 -1.21 -14.02
CA LEU A 45 19.41 0.00 -13.47
C LEU A 45 20.94 -0.11 -13.35
N ARG A 46 21.44 -1.31 -13.00
CA ARG A 46 22.85 -1.59 -12.73
C ARG A 46 23.65 -1.94 -13.99
N ASP A 47 23.00 -2.22 -15.12
CA ASP A 47 23.68 -2.56 -16.36
C ASP A 47 24.16 -1.30 -17.09
N ASP A 48 25.48 -1.06 -17.07
CA ASP A 48 26.10 0.08 -17.73
C ASP A 48 26.15 -0.05 -19.27
N GLY A 49 25.81 -1.22 -19.83
CA GLY A 49 25.70 -1.43 -21.27
C GLY A 49 24.36 -1.00 -21.87
N LEU A 50 23.35 -0.72 -21.03
CA LEU A 50 22.04 -0.24 -21.47
C LEU A 50 22.00 1.28 -21.63
N ASP A 51 21.10 1.74 -22.49
CA ASP A 51 20.90 3.16 -22.72
C ASP A 51 20.48 3.89 -21.44
N HIS A 52 20.94 5.13 -21.30
CA HIS A 52 20.72 5.95 -20.11
C HIS A 52 19.22 6.15 -19.84
N GLU A 53 18.39 6.32 -20.87
CA GLU A 53 16.95 6.53 -20.69
C GLU A 53 16.27 5.31 -20.08
N VAL A 54 16.63 4.11 -20.56
CA VAL A 54 16.10 2.83 -20.04
C VAL A 54 16.47 2.64 -18.56
N ARG A 55 17.72 2.95 -18.21
CA ARG A 55 18.19 2.87 -16.82
C ARG A 55 17.47 3.86 -15.92
N MET A 56 17.27 5.09 -16.41
CA MET A 56 16.57 6.14 -15.66
C MET A 56 15.10 5.80 -15.43
N ASP A 57 14.43 5.18 -16.41
CA ASP A 57 13.04 4.75 -16.25
C ASP A 57 12.92 3.58 -15.27
N ALA A 58 13.84 2.61 -15.30
CA ALA A 58 13.91 1.56 -14.29
C ALA A 58 14.11 2.12 -12.88
N ALA A 59 14.97 3.14 -12.71
CA ALA A 59 15.16 3.85 -11.44
C ALA A 59 13.86 4.50 -10.93
N LYS A 60 13.17 5.25 -11.79
CA LYS A 60 11.89 5.90 -11.41
C LYS A 60 10.84 4.89 -10.97
N ALA A 61 10.74 3.77 -11.68
CA ALA A 61 9.77 2.72 -11.39
C ALA A 61 10.10 1.95 -10.10
N ALA A 62 11.39 1.74 -9.78
CA ALA A 62 11.84 1.09 -8.56
C ALA A 62 11.78 1.99 -7.31
N ALA A 63 11.89 3.32 -7.47
CA ALA A 63 11.99 4.27 -6.36
C ALA A 63 10.92 4.13 -5.27
N PRO A 64 9.61 3.93 -5.57
CA PRO A 64 8.57 3.81 -4.55
C PRO A 64 8.71 2.58 -3.64
N PHE A 65 9.40 1.54 -4.10
CA PHE A 65 9.59 0.28 -3.38
C PHE A 65 10.83 0.29 -2.48
N ILE A 66 11.77 1.21 -2.74
CA ILE A 66 13.06 1.30 -2.01
C ILE A 66 13.10 2.54 -1.13
N HIS A 67 12.45 3.63 -1.54
CA HIS A 67 12.44 4.90 -0.83
C HIS A 67 11.05 5.17 -0.24
N PRO A 68 10.86 4.96 1.07
CA PRO A 68 9.60 5.29 1.73
C PRO A 68 9.23 6.75 1.46
N ARG A 69 8.06 6.97 0.88
CA ARG A 69 7.51 8.32 0.76
C ARG A 69 7.04 8.76 2.15
N LEU A 70 7.45 9.94 2.59
CA LEU A 70 6.88 10.54 3.80
C LEU A 70 5.35 10.59 3.63
N ALA A 71 4.63 9.93 4.52
CA ALA A 71 3.18 10.02 4.56
C ALA A 71 2.83 11.44 5.00
N ALA A 72 2.03 12.14 4.21
CA ALA A 72 1.40 13.39 4.65
C ALA A 72 0.38 12.99 5.73
N VAL A 73 0.72 13.23 7.00
CA VAL A 73 -0.25 13.10 8.09
C VAL A 73 -1.11 14.35 8.06
N GLU A 74 -2.30 14.23 7.49
CA GLU A 74 -3.36 15.22 7.70
C GLU A 74 -3.78 15.14 9.17
N HIS A 75 -3.31 16.07 9.99
CA HIS A 75 -3.86 16.26 11.32
C HIS A 75 -5.24 16.90 11.18
N SER A 76 -6.27 16.09 10.92
CA SER A 76 -7.65 16.52 11.13
C SER A 76 -7.85 16.63 12.64
N GLY A 77 -7.47 17.77 13.20
CA GLY A 77 -7.64 18.11 14.60
C GLY A 77 -9.11 18.27 14.95
N GLU A 78 -9.86 17.16 14.96
CA GLU A 78 -11.15 17.11 15.62
C GLU A 78 -10.87 16.99 17.11
N MET A 79 -10.65 18.16 17.73
CA MET A 79 -10.50 18.27 19.17
C MET A 79 -11.86 18.00 19.80
N THR A 80 -12.08 16.76 20.24
CA THR A 80 -13.32 16.30 20.88
C THR A 80 -13.47 16.82 22.32
N PHE A 81 -12.41 17.40 22.89
CA PHE A 81 -12.41 17.99 24.23
C PHE A 81 -11.83 19.40 24.16
N LYS A 82 -12.62 20.40 24.53
CA LYS A 82 -12.10 21.76 24.73
C LYS A 82 -11.52 21.87 26.14
N HIS A 83 -10.55 22.76 26.30
CA HIS A 83 -9.93 23.03 27.60
C HIS A 83 -10.97 23.40 28.67
N GLU A 84 -12.03 24.08 28.25
CA GLU A 84 -13.16 24.48 29.09
C GLU A 84 -13.93 23.28 29.67
N ASP A 85 -14.10 22.20 28.90
CA ASP A 85 -14.78 20.97 29.35
C ASP A 85 -13.95 20.23 30.41
N ALA A 86 -12.63 20.33 30.37
CA ALA A 86 -11.74 19.72 31.35
C ALA A 86 -11.64 20.51 32.67
N LEU A 87 -11.92 21.82 32.63
CA LEU A 87 -11.91 22.68 33.81
C LEU A 87 -13.19 22.53 34.65
N SER A 88 -14.33 22.22 34.02
CA SER A 88 -15.59 22.01 34.73
C SER A 88 -15.62 20.76 35.63
N ASP A 89 -14.75 19.79 35.39
CA ASP A 89 -14.65 18.56 36.20
C ASP A 89 -13.77 18.72 37.46
N LEU A 90 -13.14 19.89 37.64
CA LEU A 90 -12.24 20.23 38.75
C LEU A 90 -12.87 21.17 39.80
N GLU A 91 -14.06 21.74 39.53
CA GLU A 91 -14.90 22.47 40.50
C GLU A 91 -15.85 21.52 41.25
#